data_AF-A0A3S1ZNJ9-F1
#
_entry.id   AF-A0A3S1ZNJ9-F1
#
_cell.length_a   1.000
_cell.length_b   1.000
_cell.length_c   1.000
_cell.angle_alpha   90.00
_cell.angle_beta   90.00
_cell.angle_gamma   90.00
#
_symmetry.space_group_name_H-M   'P 1'
#
loop_
_entity.id
_entity.type
_entity.pdbx_description
1 polymer ?
#
loop_
_entity_poly.entity_id
_entity_poly.type
_entity_poly.pdbx_seq_one_letter_code
_entity_poly.pdbx_strand_id
1 'polypeptide(L)' 'PMTVGVPQANGSIAAEAVMDVQRVADAVVHMASLPLDANVLFMTVMATKMPFVGRG' A
#
# COMPACT_ATOMS: atom_id res chain seq x y z
N PRO A 1 -14.85 9.45 5.48
CA PRO A 1 -14.08 8.26 5.01
C PRO A 1 -12.59 8.64 4.90
N MET A 2 -11.64 7.70 4.95
CA MET A 2 -10.22 7.93 5.30
C MET A 2 -9.46 9.03 4.53
N THR A 3 -9.99 9.51 3.40
CA THR A 3 -9.49 10.66 2.64
C THR A 3 -9.62 12.02 3.33
N VAL A 4 -10.52 12.14 4.32
CA VAL A 4 -10.68 13.36 5.14
C VAL A 4 -9.57 13.49 6.19
N GLY A 5 -8.84 12.39 6.44
CA GLY A 5 -7.76 12.31 7.40
C GLY A 5 -8.19 12.01 8.83
N VAL A 6 -7.19 11.68 9.65
CA VAL A 6 -7.34 11.33 11.07
C VAL A 6 -6.35 12.12 11.92
N PRO A 7 -6.64 12.35 13.22
CA PRO A 7 -5.69 13.00 14.13
C PRO A 7 -4.37 12.25 14.20
N GLN A 8 -3.27 13.00 14.03
CA GLN A 8 -1.90 12.51 14.14
C GLN A 8 -1.33 12.84 15.53
N ALA A 9 -0.23 12.18 15.91
CA ALA A 9 0.44 12.40 17.20
C ALA A 9 0.94 13.86 17.41
N ASN A 10 1.16 14.61 16.33
CA ASN A 10 1.53 16.03 16.37
C ASN A 10 0.32 16.99 16.48
N GLY A 11 -0.90 16.46 16.65
CA GLY A 11 -2.13 17.22 16.82
C GLY A 11 -2.80 17.71 15.53
N SER A 12 -2.21 17.45 14.36
CA SER A 12 -2.82 17.79 13.06
C SER A 12 -3.79 16.71 12.57
N ILE A 13 -4.80 17.09 11.77
CA ILE A 13 -5.55 16.14 10.95
C ILE A 13 -4.79 15.97 9.64
N ALA A 14 -4.36 14.75 9.34
CA ALA A 14 -3.70 14.44 8.08
C ALA A 14 -4.43 13.33 7.33
N ALA A 15 -4.66 13.55 6.04
CA ALA A 15 -5.13 12.52 5.13
C ALA A 15 -4.03 11.48 4.92
N GLU A 16 -4.37 10.21 5.08
CA GLU A 16 -3.44 9.12 4.80
C GLU A 16 -3.20 9.00 3.29
N ALA A 17 -1.97 8.67 2.92
CA ALA A 17 -1.65 8.41 1.52
C ALA A 17 -2.37 7.14 1.06
N VAL A 18 -3.27 7.30 0.08
CA VAL A 18 -3.96 6.18 -0.57
C VAL A 18 -3.29 5.82 -1.89
N MET A 19 -3.55 4.61 -2.37
CA MET A 19 -3.10 4.12 -3.67
C MET A 19 -4.32 3.76 -4.54
N ASP A 20 -4.17 3.95 -5.84
CA ASP A 20 -5.15 3.45 -6.83
C ASP A 20 -5.26 1.92 -6.76
N VAL A 21 -6.49 1.41 -6.67
CA VAL A 21 -6.79 -0.02 -6.63
C VAL A 21 -6.23 -0.78 -7.84
N GLN A 22 -6.07 -0.12 -8.99
CA GLN A 22 -5.46 -0.71 -10.18
C GLN A 22 -4.05 -1.25 -9.91
N ARG A 23 -3.27 -0.60 -9.02
CA ARG A 23 -1.93 -1.08 -8.66
C ARG A 23 -1.96 -2.44 -7.96
N VAL A 24 -2.99 -2.70 -7.16
CA VAL A 24 -3.18 -4.02 -6.52
C VAL A 24 -3.59 -5.06 -7.56
N ALA A 25 -4.46 -4.70 -8.52
CA ALA A 25 -4.84 -5.58 -9.61
C ALA A 25 -3.64 -5.96 -10.48
N ASP A 26 -2.81 -5.00 -10.86
CA ASP A 26 -1.57 -5.21 -11.62
C ASP A 26 -0.65 -6.21 -10.90
N ALA A 27 -0.52 -6.06 -9.58
CA ALA A 27 0.31 -6.92 -8.75
C ALA A 27 -0.22 -8.38 -8.69
N VAL A 28 -1.54 -8.55 -8.58
CA VAL A 28 -2.17 -9.88 -8.61
C VAL A 28 -2.01 -10.55 -9.97
N VAL A 29 -2.19 -9.80 -11.06
CA VAL A 29 -1.98 -10.31 -12.43
C VAL A 29 -0.53 -10.74 -12.63
N HIS A 30 0.44 -9.99 -12.11
CA HIS A 30 1.85 -10.37 -12.14
C HIS A 30 2.11 -11.68 -11.39
N MET A 31 1.56 -11.86 -10.18
CA MET A 31 1.70 -13.13 -9.45
C MET A 31 1.11 -14.31 -10.22
N ALA A 32 -0.05 -14.09 -10.86
CA ALA A 32 -0.74 -15.12 -11.62
C ALA A 32 -0.06 -15.47 -12.96
N SER A 33 0.79 -14.59 -13.50
CA SER A 33 1.48 -14.82 -14.78
C SER A 33 2.78 -15.62 -14.66
N LEU A 34 3.19 -15.96 -13.43
CA LEU A 34 4.40 -16.73 -13.18
C LEU A 34 4.25 -18.20 -13.61
N PRO A 35 5.35 -18.86 -14.06
CA PRO A 35 5.35 -20.29 -14.31
C PRO A 35 5.14 -21.06 -12.99
N LEU A 36 4.65 -22.31 -13.08
CA LEU A 36 4.26 -23.12 -11.92
C LEU A 36 5.41 -23.49 -10.96
N ASP A 37 6.66 -23.34 -11.40
CA ASP A 37 7.86 -23.52 -10.60
C ASP A 37 8.34 -22.25 -9.88
N ALA A 38 7.66 -21.11 -10.10
CA ALA A 38 7.95 -19.83 -9.46
C ALA A 38 6.76 -19.36 -8.61
N ASN A 39 7.07 -18.80 -7.43
CA ASN A 39 6.06 -18.32 -6.51
C ASN A 39 6.49 -17.02 -5.81
N VAL A 40 5.58 -16.05 -5.76
CA VAL A 40 5.68 -14.88 -4.88
C VAL A 40 4.97 -15.23 -3.58
N LEU A 41 5.74 -15.71 -2.59
CA LEU A 41 5.18 -16.13 -1.31
C LEU A 41 4.56 -14.96 -0.53
N PHE A 42 5.23 -13.81 -0.52
CA PHE A 42 4.72 -12.58 0.09
C PHE A 42 5.13 -11.36 -0.75
N MET A 43 4.21 -10.41 -0.88
CA MET A 43 4.44 -9.13 -1.52
C MET A 43 3.65 -8.06 -0.78
N THR A 44 4.32 -6.96 -0.43
CA THR A 44 3.69 -5.80 0.19
C THR A 44 3.67 -4.65 -0.81
N VAL A 45 2.49 -4.15 -1.15
CA VAL A 45 2.29 -3.00 -2.04
C VAL A 45 1.80 -1.82 -1.21
N MET A 46 2.43 -0.66 -1.33
CA MET A 46 2.14 0.51 -0.49
C MET A 46 2.05 1.79 -1.30
N ALA A 47 1.24 2.73 -0.84
CA ALA A 47 1.30 4.11 -1.32
C ALA A 47 2.67 4.72 -0.96
N THR A 48 3.36 5.32 -1.92
CA THR A 48 4.76 5.76 -1.76
C THR A 48 5.00 6.68 -0.56
N LYS A 49 4.02 7.50 -0.20
CA LYS A 49 4.10 8.48 0.90
C LYS A 49 3.51 7.96 2.22
N MET A 50 3.11 6.69 2.29
CA MET A 50 2.59 6.11 3.53
C MET A 50 3.71 6.00 4.56
N PRO A 51 3.56 6.57 5.77
CA PRO A 51 4.58 6.56 6.81
C PRO A 51 4.58 5.22 7.57
N PHE A 52 4.74 4.11 6.86
CA PHE A 52 4.73 2.76 7.45
C PHE A 52 6.14 2.25 7.76
N VAL A 53 7.12 2.56 6.91
CA VAL A 53 8.50 2.11 7.06
C VAL A 53 9.38 3.30 7.45
N GLY A 54 9.91 3.28 8.67
CA GLY A 54 10.72 4.36 9.26
C GLY A 54 10.83 4.22 10.78
N ARG A 55 11.51 5.17 11.44
CA ARG A 55 11.41 5.35 12.89
C ARG A 55 10.42 6.49 13.14
N GLY A 56 9.47 6.26 14.06
CA GLY A 56 8.42 7.23 14.42
C GLY A 56 8.99 8.55 14.92
#